data_AF-A0A7X7X215-F1
#
_entry.id   AF-A0A7X7X215-F1
#
_cell.length_a   1.000
_cell.length_b   1.000
_cell.length_c   1.000
_cell.angle_alpha   90.00
_cell.angle_beta   90.00
_cell.angle_gamma   90.00
#
_symmetry.space_group_name_H-M   'P 1'
#
loop_
_entity.id
_entity.type
_entity.pdbx_description
1 polymer ?
#
loop_
_entity_poly.entity_id
_entity_poly.type
_entity_poly.pdbx_seq_one_letter_code
_entity_poly.pdbx_strand_id
1 'polypeptide(L)' 'MPSLRIEPKKLAGRIFIQPSKSMAHRLIICALLAQGTSQIDNVVLSDDLKATL' A
#
# COMPACT_ATOMS: atom_id res chain seq x y z
N MET A 1 14.90 12.15 15.03
CA MET A 1 13.53 11.59 15.10
C MET A 1 12.60 12.58 14.41
N PRO A 2 11.89 12.19 13.35
CA PRO A 2 10.85 13.04 12.78
C PRO A 2 9.73 13.22 13.81
N SER A 3 9.19 14.44 13.90
CA SER A 3 8.04 14.77 14.75
C SER A 3 6.97 15.47 13.92
N LEU A 4 5.71 15.23 14.27
CA LEU A 4 4.55 15.82 13.61
C LEU A 4 3.70 16.53 14.67
N ARG A 5 3.48 17.84 14.50
CA ARG A 5 2.52 18.62 15.30
C ARG A 5 1.16 18.57 14.63
N ILE A 6 0.14 18.15 15.36
CA ILE A 6 -1.25 18.10 14.89
C ILE A 6 -2.06 19.10 15.70
N GLU A 7 -2.83 19.95 15.02
CA GLU A 7 -3.70 20.94 15.65
C GLU A 7 -5.17 20.60 15.39
N PRO A 8 -6.08 20.82 16.37
CA PRO A 8 -7.48 20.46 16.20
C PRO A 8 -8.18 21.26 15.10
N LYS A 9 -8.87 20.58 14.18
CA LYS A 9 -9.71 21.18 13.15
C LYS A 9 -10.81 20.21 12.69
N LYS A 10 -11.96 20.74 12.26
CA LYS A 10 -12.97 19.94 11.54
C LYS A 10 -12.40 19.48 10.19
N LEU A 11 -12.42 18.17 9.93
CA LEU A 11 -12.03 17.62 8.64
C LEU A 11 -13.13 17.88 7.60
N ALA A 12 -12.74 18.30 6.40
CA ALA A 12 -13.64 18.49 5.26
C ALA A 12 -12.86 18.24 3.96
N GLY A 13 -13.53 17.68 2.94
CA GLY A 13 -12.94 17.38 1.64
C GLY A 13 -13.24 15.97 1.17
N ARG A 14 -12.52 15.53 0.14
CA ARG A 14 -12.58 14.17 -0.43
C ARG A 14 -11.16 13.66 -0.58
N ILE A 15 -10.98 12.36 -0.44
CA ILE A 15 -9.71 11.69 -0.71
C ILE A 15 -9.95 10.53 -1.66
N PHE A 16 -8.93 10.16 -2.41
CA PHE A 16 -8.89 8.91 -3.13
C PHE A 16 -8.42 7.82 -2.17
N ILE A 17 -9.28 6.83 -1.94
CA ILE A 17 -8.95 5.71 -1.07
C ILE A 17 -7.73 4.98 -1.64
N GLN A 18 -6.75 4.72 -0.79
CA GLN A 18 -5.58 3.96 -1.20
C GLN A 18 -5.94 2.46 -1.25
N PRO A 19 -5.34 1.68 -2.17
CA PRO A 19 -5.52 0.24 -2.22
C PRO A 19 -5.04 -0.44 -0.93
N SER A 20 -5.52 -1.66 -0.70
CA SER A 20 -5.23 -2.39 0.55
C SER A 20 -3.78 -2.89 0.60
N LYS A 21 -3.03 -2.41 1.59
CA LYS A 21 -1.66 -2.89 1.89
C LYS A 21 -1.60 -4.40 2.07
N SER A 22 -2.49 -4.96 2.90
CA SER A 22 -2.52 -6.40 3.17
C SER A 22 -2.89 -7.23 1.93
N MET A 23 -3.68 -6.68 1.00
CA MET A 23 -3.94 -7.36 -0.27
C MET A 23 -2.72 -7.32 -1.18
N ALA A 24 -1.99 -6.20 -1.25
CA ALA A 24 -0.77 -6.10 -2.05
C ALA A 24 0.27 -7.17 -1.66
N HIS A 25 0.53 -7.37 -0.36
CA HIS A 25 1.41 -8.45 0.11
C HIS A 25 0.93 -9.85 -0.34
N ARG A 26 -0.36 -10.13 -0.19
CA ARG A 26 -0.93 -11.43 -0.58
C ARG A 26 -0.84 -11.66 -2.09
N LEU A 27 -1.11 -10.63 -2.89
CA LEU A 27 -1.01 -10.69 -4.34
C LEU A 27 0.44 -10.98 -4.78
N ILE A 28 1.44 -10.34 -4.17
CA ILE A 28 2.85 -10.63 -4.44
C ILE A 28 3.18 -12.09 -4.12
N ILE A 29 2.76 -12.60 -2.95
CA ILE A 29 3.00 -14.00 -2.58
C ILE A 29 2.34 -14.95 -3.59
N CYS A 30 1.10 -14.67 -4.02
CA CYS A 30 0.43 -15.47 -5.04
C CYS A 30 1.15 -15.41 -6.39
N ALA A 31 1.66 -14.24 -6.79
CA ALA A 31 2.42 -14.07 -8.03
C ALA A 31 3.71 -14.89 -8.04
N LEU A 32 4.41 -14.99 -6.90
CA LEU A 32 5.62 -15.82 -6.75
C LEU A 32 5.33 -17.32 -6.90
N LEU A 33 4.11 -17.75 -6.57
CA LEU A 33 3.68 -19.15 -6.69
C LEU A 33 3.13 -19.50 -8.08
N ALA A 34 2.81 -18.50 -8.91
CA ALA A 34 2.23 -18.71 -10.23
C ALA A 34 3.29 -19.20 -11.23
N GLN A 35 2.92 -20.14 -12.10
CA GLN A 35 3.74 -20.48 -13.26
C GLN A 35 3.54 -19.40 -14.33
N GLY A 36 4.60 -18.68 -14.67
CA GLY A 36 4.57 -17.62 -15.69
C GLY A 36 4.69 -16.21 -15.10
N THR A 37 4.15 -15.22 -15.81
CA THR A 37 4.23 -13.80 -15.42
C THR A 37 2.89 -13.32 -14.86
N SER A 38 2.91 -12.78 -13.64
CA SER A 38 1.75 -12.09 -13.04
C SER A 38 1.91 -10.59 -13.17
N GLN A 39 0.84 -9.89 -13.56
CA GLN A 39 0.79 -8.42 -13.56
C GLN A 39 -0.14 -7.96 -12.42
N ILE A 40 0.38 -7.15 -11.50
CA ILE A 40 -0.37 -6.58 -10.38
C ILE A 40 -0.33 -5.06 -10.52
N ASP A 41 -1.49 -4.43 -10.60
CA ASP A 41 -1.66 -2.98 -10.68
C ASP A 41 -2.32 -2.41 -9.42
N ASN A 42 -2.48 -1.09 -9.38
CA ASN A 42 -3.14 -0.38 -8.28
C ASN A 42 -2.57 -0.77 -6.89
N VAL A 43 -1.24 -0.79 -6.77
CA VAL A 43 -0.53 -1.01 -5.50
C VAL A 43 0.18 0.27 -5.07
N VAL A 44 0.20 0.53 -3.77
CA VAL A 44 0.98 1.62 -3.18
C VAL A 44 2.30 1.06 -2.70
N LEU A 45 3.39 1.64 -3.20
CA LEU A 45 4.75 1.26 -2.79
C LEU A 45 5.07 1.81 -1.40
N SER A 46 4.74 1.04 -0.37
CA SER A 46 5.13 1.31 1.02
C SER A 46 6.48 0.67 1.35
N ASP A 47 7.09 1.06 2.47
CA ASP A 47 8.34 0.44 2.93
C ASP A 47 8.16 -1.04 3.27
N ASP A 48 6.97 -1.46 3.75
CA ASP A 48 6.67 -2.87 3.94
C ASP A 48 6.62 -3.64 2.61
N LEU A 49 6.04 -3.02 1.57
CA LEU A 49 5.94 -3.66 0.26
C LEU A 49 7.32 -3.80 -0.37
N LYS A 50 8.18 -2.78 -0.22
CA LYS A 50 9.59 -2.84 -0.61
C LYS A 50 10.35 -3.93 0.13
N ALA A 51 10.03 -4.19 1.40
CA ALA A 51 10.64 -5.27 2.17
C ALA A 51 10.13 -6.67 1.77
N THR A 52 9.01 -6.76 1.05
CA THR A 52 8.43 -8.03 0.57
C THR A 52 8.98 -8.44 -0.80
N LEU A 53 9.35 -7.46 -1.63
CA LEU A 53 10.00 -7.65 -2.93
C LEU A 53 11.50 -7.91 -2.75
#